data_AF-A0A9E0N9Q6-F1
#
_entry.id   AF-A0A9E0N9Q6-F1
#
_cell.length_a   1.000
_cell.length_b   1.000
_cell.length_c   1.000
_cell.angle_alpha   90.00
_cell.angle_beta   90.00
_cell.angle_gamma   90.00
#
_symmetry.space_group_name_H-M   'P 1'
#
loop_
_entity.id
_entity.type
_entity.pdbx_description
1 polymer ?
#
loop_
_entity_poly.entity_id
_entity_poly.type
_entity_poly.pdbx_seq_one_letter_code
_entity_poly.pdbx_strand_id
1 'polypeptide(L)'
;MTQHTTQLGIAFVVIGFIAMYLMFHLWGYPYDKEKRLSAAPRWAMLLHRILGYLFTAIYVALMWHMLPRIWEYQVEFPARTTAHIILGFTVGFLLLIKISIVRFFRHFEEWMPALGTGIMLGTVILLGLSLPFIFQEQALAKAAPGGSVFSTASRERVATLLPTAQLPATAPLAELSTTKALASGRRVLLGKCVKCHDLKTILAKPRTPSGWWQTVERMAEKPALFTAMSDRELLEVTAYLIAITPDLQRSAKARRDQDLARAEGMREAEDEVAQDGGDEPTPGGGAGSEGAGSGSAGSGSTGSGGSGSGSGSGSGSASGTTPATTPTPTTTPTPTPRPTVDLAKAKATYENVCSQCHELSDVDADPPRSRREAERLVRRMIAENDAEMSAAEVRLVVAYLEAKFARK
;
A
#
# COMPACT_ATOMS: atom_id res chain seq x y z
N MET A 1 -21.10 -1.08 1.76
CA MET A 1 -22.13 -1.11 0.69
C MET A 1 -22.96 -2.35 0.89
N THR A 2 -24.29 -2.26 0.83
CA THR A 2 -25.15 -3.43 0.65
C THR A 2 -25.04 -3.89 -0.80
N GLN A 3 -25.19 -5.19 -1.11
CA GLN A 3 -25.02 -5.67 -2.48
C GLN A 3 -25.96 -4.96 -3.48
N HIS A 4 -27.15 -4.57 -3.04
CA HIS A 4 -28.10 -3.77 -3.82
C HIS A 4 -27.52 -2.44 -4.32
N THR A 5 -26.76 -1.70 -3.49
CA THR A 5 -26.14 -0.44 -3.94
C THR A 5 -25.11 -0.64 -5.05
N THR A 6 -24.35 -1.75 -5.01
CA THR A 6 -23.39 -2.10 -6.07
C THR A 6 -24.13 -2.50 -7.36
N GLN A 7 -25.20 -3.30 -7.25
CA GLN A 7 -26.04 -3.70 -8.39
C GLN A 7 -26.68 -2.49 -9.07
N LEU A 8 -27.24 -1.55 -8.30
CA LEU A 8 -27.80 -0.30 -8.82
C LEU A 8 -26.73 0.56 -9.52
N GLY A 9 -25.51 0.66 -8.96
CA GLY A 9 -24.41 1.40 -9.59
C GLY A 9 -23.96 0.79 -10.93
N ILE A 10 -23.92 -0.54 -11.04
CA ILE A 10 -23.61 -1.23 -12.31
C ILE A 10 -24.73 -0.99 -13.33
N ALA A 11 -25.99 -1.17 -12.92
CA ALA A 11 -27.14 -0.93 -13.79
C ALA A 11 -27.19 0.51 -14.30
N PHE A 12 -26.92 1.50 -13.43
CA PHE A 12 -26.86 2.93 -13.76
C PHE A 12 -25.89 3.21 -14.92
N VAL A 13 -24.67 2.67 -14.85
CA VAL A 13 -23.65 2.81 -15.89
C VAL A 13 -24.06 2.13 -17.19
N VAL A 14 -24.54 0.88 -17.14
CA VAL A 14 -24.94 0.11 -18.34
C VAL A 14 -26.09 0.80 -19.06
N ILE A 15 -27.11 1.23 -18.32
CA ILE A 15 -28.25 1.99 -18.87
C ILE A 15 -27.79 3.33 -19.43
N GLY A 16 -26.85 4.00 -18.76
CA GLY A 16 -26.21 5.24 -19.25
C GLY A 16 -25.54 5.06 -20.61
N PHE A 17 -24.72 4.00 -20.78
CA PHE A 17 -24.08 3.69 -22.07
C PHE A 17 -25.10 3.38 -23.17
N ILE A 18 -26.12 2.56 -22.90
CA ILE A 18 -27.16 2.24 -23.89
C ILE A 18 -27.95 3.51 -24.26
N ALA A 19 -28.32 4.33 -23.27
CA ALA A 19 -29.04 5.58 -23.50
C ALA A 19 -28.21 6.60 -24.30
N MET A 20 -26.89 6.69 -24.03
CA MET A 20 -25.97 7.57 -24.76
C MET A 20 -25.74 7.09 -26.20
N TYR A 21 -25.49 5.80 -26.41
CA TYR A 21 -25.39 5.21 -27.74
C TYR A 21 -26.65 5.50 -28.57
N LEU A 22 -27.82 5.25 -27.97
CA LEU A 22 -29.10 5.47 -28.63
C LEU A 22 -29.36 6.96 -28.89
N MET A 23 -28.93 7.86 -28.00
CA MET A 23 -28.97 9.32 -28.24
C MET A 23 -28.17 9.72 -29.47
N PHE A 24 -26.92 9.26 -29.60
CA PHE A 24 -26.08 9.56 -30.77
C PHE A 24 -26.63 8.93 -32.05
N HIS A 25 -27.12 7.69 -31.98
CA HIS A 25 -27.74 7.02 -33.12
C HIS A 25 -29.00 7.76 -33.60
N LEU A 26 -29.86 8.20 -32.68
CA LEU A 26 -31.07 8.97 -32.99
C LEU A 26 -30.76 10.38 -33.53
N TRP A 27 -29.66 11.00 -33.09
CA TRP A 27 -29.24 12.33 -33.57
C TRP A 27 -28.78 12.33 -35.04
N GLY A 28 -28.37 11.17 -35.57
CA GLY A 28 -28.02 11.02 -36.99
C GLY A 28 -29.22 11.04 -37.96
N TYR A 29 -30.46 11.00 -37.46
CA TYR A 29 -31.65 11.07 -38.32
C TYR A 29 -32.06 12.53 -38.60
N PRO A 30 -32.49 12.87 -39.83
CA PRO A 30 -32.93 14.21 -40.15
C PRO A 30 -34.15 14.61 -39.28
N TYR A 31 -34.11 15.85 -38.80
CA TYR A 31 -35.12 16.43 -37.93
C TYR A 31 -35.79 17.63 -38.61
N ASP A 32 -37.08 17.50 -38.90
CA ASP A 32 -37.90 18.60 -39.42
C ASP A 32 -38.18 19.59 -38.28
N LYS A 33 -37.48 20.74 -38.28
CA LYS A 33 -37.61 21.77 -37.25
C LYS A 33 -38.99 22.45 -37.23
N GLU A 34 -39.68 22.50 -38.38
CA GLU A 34 -41.01 23.12 -38.48
C GLU A 34 -42.10 22.18 -37.94
N LYS A 35 -42.10 20.92 -38.40
CA LYS A 35 -43.09 19.91 -37.97
C LYS A 35 -42.73 19.27 -36.63
N ARG A 36 -41.51 19.47 -36.13
CA ARG A 36 -40.93 18.88 -34.90
C ARG A 36 -40.96 17.35 -34.92
N LEU A 37 -40.73 16.78 -36.10
CA LEU A 37 -40.71 15.34 -36.35
C LEU A 37 -39.30 14.90 -36.74
N SER A 38 -38.76 13.93 -36.01
CA SER A 38 -37.60 13.16 -36.45
C SER A 38 -38.05 12.06 -37.41
N ALA A 39 -37.22 11.77 -38.42
CA ALA A 39 -37.37 10.56 -39.23
C ALA A 39 -37.01 9.26 -38.47
N ALA A 40 -36.53 9.36 -37.23
CA ALA A 40 -36.11 8.21 -36.43
C ALA A 40 -37.25 7.23 -36.10
N PRO A 41 -36.96 5.91 -35.97
CA PRO A 41 -37.95 4.91 -35.61
C PRO A 41 -38.64 5.22 -34.27
N ARG A 42 -39.98 5.20 -34.24
CA ARG A 42 -40.78 5.49 -33.03
C ARG A 42 -40.44 4.61 -31.84
N TRP A 43 -40.12 3.33 -32.07
CA TRP A 43 -39.72 2.39 -31.03
C TRP A 43 -38.39 2.79 -30.38
N ALA A 44 -37.44 3.32 -31.16
CA ALA A 44 -36.13 3.73 -30.68
C ALA A 44 -36.21 5.03 -29.86
N MET A 45 -37.05 5.99 -30.30
CA MET A 45 -37.39 7.18 -29.51
C MET A 45 -38.07 6.83 -28.18
N LEU A 46 -39.00 5.86 -28.19
CA LEU A 46 -39.65 5.38 -26.98
C LEU A 46 -38.66 4.67 -26.04
N LEU A 47 -37.79 3.82 -26.57
CA LEU A 47 -36.74 3.14 -25.82
C LEU A 47 -35.78 4.13 -25.16
N HIS A 48 -35.31 5.15 -25.87
CA HIS A 48 -34.47 6.21 -25.27
C HIS A 48 -35.16 6.92 -24.11
N ARG A 49 -36.46 7.23 -24.26
CA ARG A 49 -37.26 7.85 -23.21
C ARG A 49 -37.43 6.95 -21.98
N ILE A 50 -37.70 5.65 -22.18
CA ILE A 50 -37.80 4.66 -21.10
C ILE A 50 -36.45 4.53 -20.36
N LEU A 51 -35.35 4.41 -21.10
CA LEU A 51 -34.00 4.35 -20.51
C LEU A 51 -33.65 5.62 -19.73
N GLY A 52 -34.04 6.80 -20.22
CA GLY A 52 -33.86 8.07 -19.52
C GLY A 52 -34.64 8.17 -18.20
N TYR A 53 -35.89 7.67 -18.16
CA TYR A 53 -36.65 7.57 -16.91
C TYR A 53 -36.04 6.55 -15.95
N LEU A 54 -35.61 5.39 -16.45
CA LEU A 54 -34.99 4.34 -15.64
C LEU A 54 -33.65 4.82 -15.04
N PHE A 55 -32.81 5.50 -15.84
CA PHE A 55 -31.58 6.14 -15.38
C PHE A 55 -31.85 7.16 -14.26
N THR A 56 -32.87 8.00 -14.43
CA THR A 56 -33.29 8.99 -13.43
C THR A 56 -33.79 8.33 -12.15
N ALA A 57 -34.62 7.28 -12.26
CA ALA A 57 -35.13 6.54 -11.10
C ALA A 57 -34.00 5.84 -10.32
N ILE A 58 -33.03 5.23 -11.01
CA ILE A 58 -31.85 4.63 -10.38
C ILE A 58 -30.98 5.69 -9.70
N TYR A 59 -30.77 6.85 -10.33
CA TYR A 59 -30.06 7.98 -9.71
C TYR A 59 -30.73 8.42 -8.41
N VAL A 60 -32.05 8.60 -8.40
CA VAL A 60 -32.81 8.98 -7.19
C VAL A 60 -32.70 7.90 -6.12
N ALA A 61 -32.79 6.61 -6.47
CA ALA A 61 -32.62 5.51 -5.51
C ALA A 61 -31.18 5.46 -4.93
N LEU A 62 -30.16 5.71 -5.75
CA LEU A 62 -28.77 5.83 -5.28
C LEU A 62 -28.60 7.02 -4.33
N MET A 63 -29.15 8.19 -4.66
CA MET A 63 -29.11 9.36 -3.78
C MET A 63 -29.87 9.11 -2.48
N TRP A 64 -31.04 8.46 -2.51
CA TRP A 64 -31.80 8.11 -1.32
C TRP A 64 -31.00 7.25 -0.33
N HIS A 65 -30.16 6.33 -0.82
CA HIS A 65 -29.31 5.50 0.03
C HIS A 65 -27.95 6.13 0.40
N MET A 66 -27.39 7.01 -0.44
CA MET A 66 -26.06 7.58 -0.22
C MET A 66 -26.07 8.93 0.50
N LEU A 67 -27.10 9.77 0.29
CA LEU A 67 -27.18 11.09 0.89
C LEU A 67 -27.26 11.03 2.44
N PRO A 68 -28.11 10.19 3.08
CA PRO A 68 -28.18 10.09 4.54
C PRO A 68 -26.83 9.78 5.19
N ARG A 69 -25.98 9.03 4.48
CA ARG A 69 -24.65 8.62 4.95
C ARG A 69 -23.69 9.80 5.14
N ILE A 70 -23.91 10.94 4.48
CA ILE A 70 -23.08 12.14 4.63
C ILE A 70 -23.18 12.67 6.08
N TRP A 71 -24.36 12.59 6.71
CA TRP A 71 -24.57 12.99 8.11
C TRP A 71 -23.95 12.03 9.13
N GLU A 72 -23.56 10.81 8.75
CA GLU A 72 -22.82 9.90 9.63
C GLU A 72 -21.34 10.29 9.78
N TYR A 73 -20.79 11.11 8.88
CA TYR A 73 -19.38 11.50 8.92
C TYR A 73 -19.17 12.75 9.79
N GLN A 74 -18.58 12.55 10.97
CA GLN A 74 -18.17 13.62 11.90
C GLN A 74 -16.71 14.06 11.72
N VAL A 75 -16.03 13.57 10.68
CA VAL A 75 -14.60 13.83 10.38
C VAL A 75 -14.45 14.23 8.91
N GLU A 76 -13.36 14.94 8.60
CA GLU A 76 -13.05 15.39 7.26
C GLU A 76 -13.05 14.23 6.25
N PHE A 77 -13.70 14.45 5.10
CA PHE A 77 -13.82 13.42 4.07
C PHE A 77 -12.47 13.15 3.40
N PRO A 78 -12.09 11.87 3.19
CA PRO A 78 -10.97 11.54 2.32
C PRO A 78 -11.17 12.15 0.94
N ALA A 79 -10.11 12.70 0.32
CA ALA A 79 -10.20 13.44 -0.94
C ALA A 79 -10.96 12.69 -2.06
N ARG A 80 -10.85 11.35 -2.11
CA ARG A 80 -11.64 10.49 -3.01
C ARG A 80 -13.15 10.58 -2.76
N THR A 81 -13.56 10.54 -1.49
CA THR A 81 -14.97 10.66 -1.09
C THR A 81 -15.49 12.05 -1.42
N THR A 82 -14.71 13.10 -1.15
CA THR A 82 -15.03 14.48 -1.55
C THR A 82 -15.23 14.60 -3.07
N ALA A 83 -14.30 14.06 -3.87
CA ALA A 83 -14.42 14.05 -5.33
C ALA A 83 -15.66 13.27 -5.81
N HIS A 84 -15.96 12.11 -5.21
CA HIS A 84 -17.17 11.33 -5.52
C HIS A 84 -18.45 12.11 -5.18
N ILE A 85 -18.49 12.81 -4.04
CA ILE A 85 -19.64 13.62 -3.61
C ILE A 85 -19.86 14.79 -4.59
N ILE A 86 -18.82 15.58 -4.88
CA ILE A 86 -18.88 16.72 -5.81
C ILE A 86 -19.40 16.26 -7.18
N LEU A 87 -18.86 15.16 -7.69
CA LEU A 87 -19.20 14.63 -9.00
C LEU A 87 -20.62 14.03 -9.03
N GLY A 88 -21.04 13.37 -7.94
CA GLY A 88 -22.40 12.85 -7.77
C GLY A 88 -23.47 13.95 -7.77
N PHE A 89 -23.21 15.06 -7.07
CA PHE A 89 -24.06 16.25 -7.12
C PHE A 89 -24.02 16.94 -8.50
N THR A 90 -22.85 17.02 -9.14
CA THR A 90 -22.71 17.60 -10.49
C THR A 90 -23.55 16.84 -11.51
N VAL A 91 -23.51 15.50 -11.49
CA VAL A 91 -24.36 14.64 -12.34
C VAL A 91 -25.85 14.90 -12.09
N GLY A 92 -26.26 15.05 -10.83
CA GLY A 92 -27.65 15.39 -10.47
C GLY A 92 -28.08 16.76 -10.98
N PHE A 93 -27.24 17.77 -10.81
CA PHE A 93 -27.50 19.13 -11.29
C PHE A 93 -27.63 19.18 -12.83
N LEU A 94 -26.72 18.53 -13.56
CA LEU A 94 -26.81 18.40 -15.01
C LEU A 94 -28.08 17.65 -15.45
N LEU A 95 -28.50 16.63 -14.72
CA LEU A 95 -29.72 15.88 -14.99
C LEU A 95 -30.98 16.74 -14.75
N LEU A 96 -31.00 17.57 -13.70
CA LEU A 96 -32.07 18.55 -13.46
C LEU A 96 -32.15 19.62 -14.57
N ILE A 97 -31.00 20.13 -15.03
CA ILE A 97 -30.93 21.04 -16.19
C ILE A 97 -31.50 20.36 -17.44
N LYS A 98 -31.06 19.13 -17.74
CA LYS A 98 -31.53 18.35 -18.90
C LYS A 98 -33.06 18.15 -18.87
N ILE A 99 -33.62 17.80 -17.72
CA ILE A 99 -35.08 17.66 -17.54
C ILE A 99 -35.78 19.02 -17.74
N SER A 100 -35.21 20.11 -17.20
CA SER A 100 -35.79 21.45 -17.31
C SER A 100 -35.80 21.98 -18.74
N ILE A 101 -34.75 21.71 -19.53
CA ILE A 101 -34.69 22.05 -20.96
C ILE A 101 -35.79 21.31 -21.74
N VAL A 102 -35.91 19.99 -21.56
CA VAL A 102 -36.95 19.20 -22.25
C VAL A 102 -38.37 19.62 -21.84
N ARG A 103 -38.57 20.02 -20.58
CA ARG A 103 -39.91 20.29 -20.02
C ARG A 103 -40.39 21.72 -20.20
N PHE A 104 -39.49 22.70 -20.18
CA PHE A 104 -39.79 24.13 -20.17
C PHE A 104 -39.00 24.91 -21.23
N PHE A 105 -37.69 24.69 -21.37
CA PHE A 105 -36.80 25.52 -22.20
C PHE A 105 -36.36 24.83 -23.51
N ARG A 106 -37.32 24.31 -24.28
CA ARG A 106 -37.07 23.48 -25.47
C ARG A 106 -36.30 24.17 -26.60
N HIS A 107 -36.12 25.48 -26.56
CA HIS A 107 -35.25 26.20 -27.50
C HIS A 107 -33.77 25.75 -27.40
N PHE A 108 -33.31 25.29 -26.23
CA PHE A 108 -31.95 24.79 -26.02
C PHE A 108 -31.77 23.30 -26.36
N GLU A 109 -32.67 22.69 -27.15
CA GLU A 109 -32.63 21.27 -27.52
C GLU A 109 -31.31 20.89 -28.25
N GLU A 110 -30.65 21.83 -28.93
CA GLU A 110 -29.34 21.62 -29.58
C GLU A 110 -28.18 21.32 -28.60
N TRP A 111 -28.29 21.74 -27.33
CA TRP A 111 -27.30 21.43 -26.28
C TRP A 111 -27.50 20.06 -25.62
N MET A 112 -28.58 19.34 -25.95
CA MET A 112 -28.93 18.07 -25.32
C MET A 112 -27.85 16.97 -25.45
N PRO A 113 -27.13 16.83 -26.58
CA PRO A 113 -26.05 15.84 -26.69
C PRO A 113 -24.88 16.17 -25.78
N ALA A 114 -24.46 17.44 -25.71
CA ALA A 114 -23.38 17.90 -24.83
C ALA A 114 -23.71 17.62 -23.34
N LEU A 115 -24.93 17.93 -22.91
CA LEU A 115 -25.41 17.61 -21.55
C LEU A 115 -25.48 16.10 -21.30
N GLY A 116 -25.93 15.31 -22.28
CA GLY A 116 -25.94 13.85 -22.21
C GLY A 116 -24.54 13.25 -22.05
N THR A 117 -23.57 13.74 -22.83
CA THR A 117 -22.17 13.33 -22.76
C THR A 117 -21.53 13.76 -21.45
N GLY A 118 -21.79 14.97 -20.95
CA GLY A 118 -21.29 15.44 -19.65
C GLY A 118 -21.79 14.60 -18.47
N ILE A 119 -23.08 14.24 -18.47
CA ILE A 119 -23.66 13.31 -17.48
C ILE A 119 -22.97 11.93 -17.56
N MET A 120 -22.73 11.42 -18.77
CA MET A 120 -22.08 10.12 -18.93
C MET A 120 -20.61 10.16 -18.49
N LEU A 121 -19.86 11.20 -18.85
CA LEU A 121 -18.46 11.38 -18.44
C LEU A 121 -18.35 11.44 -16.91
N GLY A 122 -19.21 12.23 -16.25
CA GLY A 122 -19.27 12.26 -14.79
C GLY A 122 -19.62 10.89 -14.19
N THR A 123 -20.53 10.15 -14.83
CA THR A 123 -20.90 8.77 -14.41
C THR A 123 -19.74 7.77 -14.57
N VAL A 124 -18.94 7.87 -15.64
CA VAL A 124 -17.74 7.04 -15.84
C VAL A 124 -16.66 7.38 -14.82
N ILE A 125 -16.44 8.67 -14.53
CA ILE A 125 -15.45 9.08 -13.51
C ILE A 125 -15.91 8.66 -12.10
N LEU A 126 -17.20 8.74 -11.77
CA LEU A 126 -17.77 8.20 -10.52
C LEU A 126 -17.49 6.69 -10.36
N LEU A 127 -17.66 5.93 -11.44
CA LEU A 127 -17.34 4.51 -11.48
C LEU A 127 -15.83 4.30 -11.29
N GLY A 128 -14.99 5.08 -11.97
CA GLY A 128 -13.53 5.06 -11.84
C GLY A 128 -13.01 5.38 -10.44
N LEU A 129 -13.69 6.24 -9.67
CA LEU A 129 -13.38 6.49 -8.26
C LEU A 129 -13.82 5.35 -7.33
N SER A 130 -14.79 4.53 -7.76
CA SER A 130 -15.45 3.51 -6.94
C SER A 130 -14.90 2.10 -7.13
N LEU A 131 -14.62 1.70 -8.37
CA LEU A 131 -14.14 0.36 -8.73
C LEU A 131 -12.77 -0.03 -8.14
N PRO A 132 -11.76 0.86 -8.04
CA PRO A 132 -10.42 0.47 -7.58
C PRO A 132 -10.41 -0.18 -6.20
N PHE A 133 -11.35 0.18 -5.32
CA PHE A 133 -11.48 -0.46 -4.01
C PHE A 133 -11.90 -1.93 -4.12
N ILE A 134 -12.87 -2.24 -4.99
CA ILE A 134 -13.36 -3.60 -5.23
C ILE A 134 -12.25 -4.44 -5.87
N PHE A 135 -11.55 -3.89 -6.87
CA PHE A 135 -10.44 -4.60 -7.50
C PHE A 135 -9.23 -4.77 -6.59
N GLN A 136 -8.87 -3.77 -5.78
CA GLN A 136 -7.76 -3.89 -4.81
C GLN A 136 -8.07 -4.94 -3.75
N GLU A 137 -9.31 -4.99 -3.24
CA GLU A 137 -9.74 -6.00 -2.28
C GLU A 137 -9.76 -7.41 -2.91
N GLN A 138 -10.27 -7.55 -4.14
CA GLN A 138 -10.22 -8.83 -4.86
C GLN A 138 -8.80 -9.26 -5.22
N ALA A 139 -7.91 -8.34 -5.54
CA ALA A 139 -6.50 -8.61 -5.84
C ALA A 139 -5.76 -9.09 -4.58
N LEU A 140 -5.91 -8.40 -3.45
CA LEU A 140 -5.40 -8.83 -2.16
C LEU A 140 -5.98 -10.19 -1.75
N ALA A 141 -7.28 -10.39 -1.94
CA ALA A 141 -7.93 -11.65 -1.59
C ALA A 141 -7.43 -12.83 -2.46
N LYS A 142 -7.09 -12.59 -3.74
CA LYS A 142 -6.49 -13.59 -4.64
C LYS A 142 -4.98 -13.79 -4.40
N ALA A 143 -4.27 -12.77 -3.94
CA ALA A 143 -2.85 -12.84 -3.60
C ALA A 143 -2.58 -13.59 -2.28
N ALA A 144 -3.62 -13.86 -1.48
CA ALA A 144 -3.52 -14.71 -0.30
C ALA A 144 -3.05 -16.14 -0.64
N PRO A 145 -2.28 -16.81 0.23
CA PRO A 145 -1.74 -18.14 -0.04
C PRO A 145 -2.82 -19.15 -0.45
N GLY A 146 -2.63 -19.83 -1.59
CA GLY A 146 -3.63 -20.73 -2.17
C GLY A 146 -4.64 -20.04 -3.10
N GLY A 147 -4.40 -18.80 -3.54
CA GLY A 147 -5.19 -18.11 -4.56
C GLY A 147 -6.51 -17.51 -4.07
N SER A 148 -6.79 -17.63 -2.77
CA SER A 148 -7.98 -17.10 -2.10
C SER A 148 -7.80 -17.16 -0.59
N VAL A 149 -8.19 -16.10 0.14
CA VAL A 149 -8.28 -16.09 1.62
C VAL A 149 -9.17 -17.23 2.15
N PHE A 150 -10.11 -17.71 1.33
CA PHE A 150 -11.04 -18.78 1.68
C PHE A 150 -10.56 -20.18 1.25
N SER A 151 -9.40 -20.27 0.59
CA SER A 151 -8.79 -21.55 0.17
C SER A 151 -8.43 -22.42 1.39
N THR A 152 -8.37 -23.73 1.20
CA THR A 152 -7.97 -24.66 2.27
C THR A 152 -6.56 -24.34 2.80
N ALA A 153 -5.59 -24.05 1.92
CA ALA A 153 -4.24 -23.64 2.30
C ALA A 153 -4.20 -22.34 3.13
N SER A 154 -5.02 -21.32 2.79
CA SER A 154 -5.15 -20.12 3.64
C SER A 154 -5.73 -20.45 5.01
N ARG A 155 -6.75 -21.32 5.09
CA ARG A 155 -7.39 -21.71 6.36
C ARG A 155 -6.46 -22.53 7.25
N GLU A 156 -5.70 -23.46 6.68
CA GLU A 156 -4.67 -24.23 7.39
C GLU A 156 -3.57 -23.31 7.92
N ARG A 157 -3.04 -22.40 7.10
CA ARG A 157 -2.08 -21.37 7.55
C ARG A 157 -2.63 -20.55 8.72
N VAL A 158 -3.87 -20.09 8.62
CA VAL A 158 -4.51 -19.30 9.70
C VAL A 158 -4.68 -20.14 10.96
N ALA A 159 -5.07 -21.42 10.85
CA ALA A 159 -5.17 -22.32 12.01
C ALA A 159 -3.82 -22.50 12.71
N THR A 160 -2.71 -22.59 11.97
CA THR A 160 -1.34 -22.66 12.53
C THR A 160 -0.88 -21.33 13.16
N LEU A 161 -1.29 -20.18 12.62
CA LEU A 161 -0.88 -18.86 13.10
C LEU A 161 -1.74 -18.31 14.25
N LEU A 162 -3.00 -18.74 14.38
CA LEU A 162 -3.90 -18.24 15.43
C LEU A 162 -3.39 -18.46 16.88
N PRO A 163 -2.72 -19.58 17.24
CA PRO A 163 -2.10 -19.74 18.56
C PRO A 163 -1.04 -18.68 18.90
N THR A 164 -0.33 -18.12 17.92
CA THR A 164 0.67 -17.06 18.15
C THR A 164 0.08 -15.66 18.19
N ALA A 165 -1.24 -15.53 17.94
CA ALA A 165 -1.93 -14.25 17.92
C ALA A 165 -2.25 -13.65 19.31
N GLN A 166 -1.87 -14.32 20.40
CA GLN A 166 -2.09 -13.86 21.79
C GLN A 166 -3.55 -13.51 22.09
N LEU A 167 -4.49 -14.23 21.45
CA LEU A 167 -5.92 -14.05 21.66
C LEU A 167 -6.31 -14.46 23.09
N PRO A 168 -7.43 -13.94 23.64
CA PRO A 168 -7.99 -14.39 24.90
C PRO A 168 -8.13 -15.92 24.96
N ALA A 169 -7.87 -16.53 26.13
CA ALA A 169 -7.88 -17.98 26.30
C ALA A 169 -9.24 -18.66 25.98
N THR A 170 -10.32 -17.88 25.91
CA THR A 170 -11.68 -18.31 25.52
C THR A 170 -11.90 -18.31 24.00
N ALA A 171 -10.94 -17.86 23.19
CA ALA A 171 -11.10 -17.74 21.74
C ALA A 171 -11.20 -19.11 21.03
N PRO A 172 -12.25 -19.37 20.24
CA PRO A 172 -12.43 -20.65 19.55
C PRO A 172 -11.55 -20.73 18.29
N LEU A 173 -10.24 -20.96 18.46
CA LEU A 173 -9.23 -20.89 17.40
C LEU A 173 -9.59 -21.74 16.16
N ALA A 174 -10.10 -22.95 16.37
CA ALA A 174 -10.52 -23.85 15.28
C ALA A 174 -11.74 -23.33 14.49
N GLU A 175 -12.59 -22.50 15.09
CA GLU A 175 -13.73 -21.88 14.40
C GLU A 175 -13.29 -20.64 13.60
N LEU A 176 -12.32 -19.89 14.12
CA LEU A 176 -11.83 -18.64 13.52
C LEU A 176 -11.12 -18.83 12.17
N SER A 177 -10.55 -20.01 11.91
CA SER A 177 -9.98 -20.38 10.60
C SER A 177 -11.03 -20.88 9.59
N THR A 178 -12.31 -21.00 9.96
CA THR A 178 -13.35 -21.45 9.03
C THR A 178 -13.69 -20.39 7.99
N THR A 179 -14.15 -20.82 6.80
CA THR A 179 -14.63 -19.93 5.75
C THR A 179 -15.74 -18.97 6.24
N LYS A 180 -16.58 -19.43 7.17
CA LYS A 180 -17.65 -18.64 7.78
C LYS A 180 -17.08 -17.51 8.64
N ALA A 181 -16.15 -17.81 9.54
CA ALA A 181 -15.49 -16.82 10.40
C ALA A 181 -14.68 -15.82 9.58
N LEU A 182 -13.87 -16.27 8.61
CA LEU A 182 -13.10 -15.40 7.72
C LEU A 182 -14.01 -14.50 6.87
N ALA A 183 -15.12 -15.01 6.35
CA ALA A 183 -16.10 -14.19 5.62
C ALA A 183 -16.80 -13.18 6.55
N SER A 184 -16.97 -13.51 7.83
CA SER A 184 -17.50 -12.60 8.84
C SER A 184 -16.50 -11.51 9.20
N GLY A 185 -15.23 -11.85 9.45
CA GLY A 185 -14.14 -10.90 9.65
C GLY A 185 -13.94 -9.94 8.48
N ARG A 186 -14.10 -10.41 7.24
CA ARG A 186 -14.16 -9.56 6.03
C ARG A 186 -15.27 -8.51 6.11
N ARG A 187 -16.47 -8.89 6.56
CA ARG A 187 -17.59 -7.95 6.75
C ARG A 187 -17.32 -6.94 7.86
N VAL A 188 -16.66 -7.35 8.95
CA VAL A 188 -16.24 -6.44 10.02
C VAL A 188 -15.21 -5.44 9.49
N LEU A 189 -14.18 -5.90 8.78
CA LEU A 189 -13.16 -5.04 8.17
C LEU A 189 -13.78 -4.00 7.22
N LEU A 190 -14.58 -4.47 6.26
CA LEU A 190 -15.22 -3.63 5.23
C LEU A 190 -16.45 -2.84 5.72
N GLY A 191 -16.96 -3.14 6.92
CA GLY A 191 -18.15 -2.51 7.51
C GLY A 191 -17.84 -1.52 8.63
N LYS A 192 -16.80 -1.81 9.45
CA LYS A 192 -16.43 -1.03 10.64
C LYS A 192 -15.06 -0.37 10.48
N CYS A 193 -13.99 -1.13 10.21
CA CYS A 193 -12.63 -0.59 10.17
C CYS A 193 -12.42 0.44 9.04
N VAL A 194 -12.95 0.16 7.83
CA VAL A 194 -12.80 1.09 6.69
C VAL A 194 -13.65 2.36 6.76
N LYS A 195 -14.35 2.62 7.87
CA LYS A 195 -15.05 3.89 8.09
C LYS A 195 -14.10 5.05 8.37
N CYS A 196 -12.96 4.78 9.03
CA CYS A 196 -11.99 5.80 9.44
C CYS A 196 -10.63 5.69 8.73
N HIS A 197 -10.27 4.50 8.22
CA HIS A 197 -8.99 4.25 7.54
C HIS A 197 -9.24 3.59 6.19
N ASP A 198 -8.46 3.90 5.16
CA ASP A 198 -8.53 3.10 3.93
C ASP A 198 -7.83 1.74 4.08
N LEU A 199 -8.19 0.77 3.24
CA LEU A 199 -7.63 -0.58 3.29
C LEU A 199 -6.11 -0.60 3.05
N LYS A 200 -5.59 0.34 2.24
CA LYS A 200 -4.15 0.50 2.00
C LYS A 200 -3.43 0.89 3.29
N THR A 201 -4.00 1.79 4.08
CA THR A 201 -3.47 2.29 5.35
C THR A 201 -3.52 1.22 6.44
N ILE A 202 -4.62 0.47 6.53
CA ILE A 202 -4.75 -0.67 7.44
C ILE A 202 -3.65 -1.70 7.18
N LEU A 203 -3.42 -2.05 5.91
CA LEU A 203 -2.45 -3.05 5.47
C LEU A 203 -1.04 -2.46 5.16
N ALA A 204 -0.78 -1.18 5.45
CA ALA A 204 0.44 -0.49 5.02
C ALA A 204 1.70 -1.00 5.72
N LYS A 205 1.56 -1.48 6.97
CA LYS A 205 2.63 -2.08 7.77
C LYS A 205 2.37 -3.57 7.90
N PRO A 206 3.35 -4.45 7.56
CA PRO A 206 3.31 -5.85 7.94
C PRO A 206 3.17 -5.99 9.46
N ARG A 207 2.47 -7.04 9.93
CA ARG A 207 2.28 -7.31 11.36
C ARG A 207 2.30 -8.81 11.63
N THR A 208 2.80 -9.18 12.80
CA THR A 208 2.60 -10.52 13.38
C THR A 208 1.13 -10.78 13.69
N PRO A 209 0.73 -12.05 13.88
CA PRO A 209 -0.59 -12.39 14.37
C PRO A 209 -0.98 -11.65 15.66
N SER A 210 -0.06 -11.52 16.62
CA SER A 210 -0.28 -10.77 17.87
C SER A 210 -0.36 -9.26 17.63
N GLY A 211 0.49 -8.72 16.76
CA GLY A 211 0.44 -7.31 16.35
C GLY A 211 -0.87 -6.93 15.65
N TRP A 212 -1.54 -7.89 15.00
CA TRP A 212 -2.91 -7.70 14.50
C TRP A 212 -3.92 -7.65 15.64
N TRP A 213 -3.93 -8.62 16.57
CA TRP A 213 -4.83 -8.63 17.73
C TRP A 213 -4.77 -7.31 18.50
N GLN A 214 -3.58 -6.93 18.97
CA GLN A 214 -3.37 -5.69 19.73
C GLN A 214 -3.78 -4.43 18.95
N THR A 215 -3.69 -4.45 17.62
CA THR A 215 -4.14 -3.32 16.80
C THR A 215 -5.66 -3.26 16.70
N VAL A 216 -6.34 -4.40 16.59
CA VAL A 216 -7.80 -4.48 16.59
C VAL A 216 -8.37 -4.09 17.95
N GLU A 217 -7.77 -4.56 19.04
CA GLU A 217 -8.10 -4.25 20.43
C GLU A 217 -8.01 -2.73 20.71
N ARG A 218 -6.85 -2.11 20.45
CA ARG A 218 -6.67 -0.65 20.58
C ARG A 218 -7.58 0.19 19.67
N MET A 219 -8.14 -0.37 18.61
CA MET A 219 -9.16 0.31 17.78
C MET A 219 -10.57 0.10 18.31
N ALA A 220 -10.85 -1.00 19.00
CA ALA A 220 -12.12 -1.25 19.70
C ALA A 220 -12.28 -0.39 20.96
N GLU A 221 -11.17 -0.12 21.67
CA GLU A 221 -11.11 0.73 22.86
C GLU A 221 -11.33 2.23 22.56
N LYS A 222 -11.12 2.67 21.31
CA LYS A 222 -11.37 4.06 20.94
C LYS A 222 -12.87 4.37 20.99
N PRO A 223 -13.28 5.59 21.38
CA PRO A 223 -14.68 5.98 21.43
C PRO A 223 -15.41 5.61 20.14
N ALA A 224 -16.37 4.70 20.25
CA ALA A 224 -17.02 4.12 19.08
C ALA A 224 -17.99 5.13 18.46
N LEU A 225 -17.48 5.96 17.53
CA LEU A 225 -18.25 6.95 16.76
C LEU A 225 -19.43 6.36 15.95
N PHE A 226 -19.54 5.03 15.89
CA PHE A 226 -20.58 4.34 15.11
C PHE A 226 -21.27 3.23 15.90
N THR A 227 -20.57 2.14 16.16
CA THR A 227 -21.14 0.92 16.75
C THR A 227 -20.02 0.16 17.42
N ALA A 228 -20.22 -0.23 18.69
CA ALA A 228 -19.29 -1.10 19.38
C ALA A 228 -19.01 -2.37 18.55
N MET A 229 -17.79 -2.88 18.64
CA MET A 229 -17.46 -4.20 18.13
C MET A 229 -17.64 -5.20 19.27
N SER A 230 -18.38 -6.27 19.01
CA SER A 230 -18.46 -7.39 19.96
C SER A 230 -17.14 -8.17 19.96
N ASP A 231 -16.79 -8.80 21.08
CA ASP A 231 -15.57 -9.62 21.23
C ASP A 231 -15.42 -10.62 20.07
N ARG A 232 -16.55 -11.20 19.63
CA ARG A 232 -16.59 -12.12 18.50
C ARG A 232 -16.15 -11.47 17.18
N GLU A 233 -16.56 -10.23 16.93
CA GLU A 233 -16.13 -9.47 15.74
C GLU A 233 -14.63 -9.09 15.82
N LEU A 234 -14.09 -8.80 17.01
CA LEU A 234 -12.64 -8.58 17.19
C LEU A 234 -11.84 -9.83 16.82
N LEU A 235 -12.28 -11.00 17.29
CA LEU A 235 -11.63 -12.28 16.98
C LEU A 235 -11.72 -12.62 15.48
N GLU A 236 -12.91 -12.47 14.88
CA GLU A 236 -13.13 -12.76 13.46
C GLU A 236 -12.35 -11.81 12.54
N VAL A 237 -12.29 -10.51 12.85
CA VAL A 237 -11.53 -9.55 12.04
C VAL A 237 -10.02 -9.75 12.17
N THR A 238 -9.50 -10.07 13.36
CA THR A 238 -8.10 -10.44 13.55
C THR A 238 -7.74 -11.69 12.74
N ALA A 239 -8.57 -12.75 12.78
CA ALA A 239 -8.38 -13.95 11.97
C ALA A 239 -8.36 -13.64 10.47
N TYR A 240 -9.27 -12.78 9.99
CA TYR A 240 -9.29 -12.34 8.59
C TYR A 240 -8.09 -11.47 8.21
N LEU A 241 -7.59 -10.61 9.09
CA LEU A 241 -6.40 -9.79 8.88
C LEU A 241 -5.13 -10.65 8.75
N ILE A 242 -4.99 -11.68 9.60
CA ILE A 242 -3.94 -12.71 9.47
C ILE A 242 -4.08 -13.45 8.13
N ALA A 243 -5.31 -13.75 7.71
CA ALA A 243 -5.59 -14.50 6.48
C ALA A 243 -5.31 -13.72 5.18
N ILE A 244 -5.68 -12.43 5.12
CA ILE A 244 -5.46 -11.57 3.93
C ILE A 244 -4.04 -11.00 3.86
N THR A 245 -3.38 -10.78 5.00
CA THR A 245 -1.98 -10.35 4.98
C THR A 245 -1.13 -11.52 4.46
N PRO A 246 -0.28 -11.30 3.44
CA PRO A 246 0.71 -12.29 3.04
C PRO A 246 1.62 -12.64 4.21
N ASP A 247 2.44 -13.66 4.03
CA ASP A 247 3.48 -13.89 5.02
C ASP A 247 4.33 -12.63 5.25
N LEU A 248 4.71 -12.37 6.50
CA LEU A 248 5.61 -11.26 6.88
C LEU A 248 6.83 -11.24 5.96
N GLN A 249 7.34 -12.43 5.65
CA GLN A 249 8.56 -12.63 4.87
C GLN A 249 8.36 -12.41 3.38
N ARG A 250 7.22 -12.83 2.81
CA ARG A 250 6.88 -12.48 1.41
C ARG A 250 6.70 -10.97 1.24
N SER A 251 6.16 -10.30 2.26
CA SER A 251 6.00 -8.85 2.26
C SER A 251 7.34 -8.12 2.46
N ALA A 252 8.25 -8.66 3.29
CA ALA A 252 9.59 -8.13 3.49
C ALA A 252 10.49 -8.34 2.26
N LYS A 253 10.44 -9.54 1.65
CA LYS A 253 11.17 -9.90 0.43
C LYS A 253 10.74 -9.04 -0.76
N ALA A 254 9.44 -8.96 -1.03
CA ALA A 254 8.93 -8.10 -2.12
C ALA A 254 9.27 -6.60 -1.92
N ARG A 255 9.45 -6.13 -0.68
CA ARG A 255 9.99 -4.80 -0.40
C ARG A 255 11.48 -4.71 -0.65
N ARG A 256 12.30 -5.66 -0.19
CA ARG A 256 13.73 -5.73 -0.53
C ARG A 256 13.93 -5.71 -2.04
N ASP A 257 13.18 -6.51 -2.79
CA ASP A 257 13.27 -6.59 -4.25
C ASP A 257 12.87 -5.24 -4.91
N GLN A 258 11.87 -4.53 -4.39
CA GLN A 258 11.47 -3.19 -4.86
C GLN A 258 12.48 -2.09 -4.48
N ASP A 259 13.03 -2.12 -3.27
CA ASP A 259 14.00 -1.15 -2.79
C ASP A 259 15.36 -1.33 -3.48
N LEU A 260 15.75 -2.58 -3.79
CA LEU A 260 16.90 -2.92 -4.63
C LEU A 260 16.69 -2.43 -6.06
N ALA A 261 15.58 -2.78 -6.72
CA ALA A 261 15.29 -2.31 -8.08
C ALA A 261 15.21 -0.77 -8.17
N ARG A 262 14.72 -0.10 -7.11
CA ARG A 262 14.73 1.36 -7.02
C ARG A 262 16.14 1.92 -6.83
N ALA A 263 16.99 1.28 -6.02
CA ALA A 263 18.37 1.67 -5.83
C ALA A 263 19.20 1.45 -7.12
N GLU A 264 18.96 0.35 -7.83
CA GLU A 264 19.54 0.06 -9.14
C GLU A 264 19.12 1.14 -10.15
N GLY A 265 17.82 1.41 -10.32
CA GLY A 265 17.35 2.47 -11.22
C GLY A 265 17.79 3.89 -10.85
N MET A 266 18.04 4.18 -9.57
CA MET A 266 18.65 5.47 -9.16
C MET A 266 20.13 5.53 -9.51
N ARG A 267 20.87 4.41 -9.41
CA ARG A 267 22.29 4.35 -9.81
C ARG A 267 22.46 4.36 -11.33
N GLU A 268 21.58 3.69 -12.07
CA GLU A 268 21.52 3.79 -13.53
C GLU A 268 21.28 5.24 -13.98
N ALA A 269 20.34 5.95 -13.33
CA ALA A 269 20.11 7.38 -13.62
C ALA A 269 21.28 8.29 -13.20
N GLU A 270 21.98 7.99 -12.10
CA GLU A 270 23.21 8.69 -11.70
C GLU A 270 24.36 8.45 -12.69
N ASP A 271 24.51 7.21 -13.18
CA ASP A 271 25.53 6.83 -14.17
C ASP A 271 25.22 7.39 -15.57
N GLU A 272 23.94 7.50 -15.98
CA GLU A 272 23.52 8.20 -17.21
C GLU A 272 23.86 9.69 -17.14
N VAL A 273 23.51 10.37 -16.03
CA VAL A 273 23.83 11.79 -15.82
C VAL A 273 25.35 12.04 -15.74
N ALA A 274 26.11 11.08 -15.21
CA ALA A 274 27.57 11.15 -15.19
C ALA A 274 28.23 10.93 -16.57
N GLN A 275 27.56 10.21 -17.49
CA GLN A 275 28.05 9.99 -18.86
C GLN A 275 27.72 11.14 -19.81
N ASP A 276 26.57 11.80 -19.65
CA ASP A 276 26.15 12.95 -20.47
C ASP A 276 26.88 14.27 -20.09
N GLY A 277 27.50 14.32 -18.90
CA GLY A 277 28.31 15.46 -18.43
C GLY A 277 29.74 15.56 -19.01
N GLY A 278 30.08 14.74 -20.02
CA GLY A 278 31.46 14.56 -20.51
C GLY A 278 31.92 15.49 -21.65
N ASP A 279 31.02 16.17 -22.35
CA ASP A 279 31.38 17.03 -23.50
C ASP A 279 31.71 18.47 -23.05
N GLU A 280 32.99 18.71 -22.75
CA GLU A 280 33.56 20.04 -22.52
C GLU A 280 33.62 20.84 -23.84
N PRO A 281 32.88 21.97 -24.00
CA PRO A 281 32.87 22.71 -25.27
C PRO A 281 34.11 23.59 -25.42
N THR A 282 34.89 23.32 -26.46
CA THR A 282 36.11 24.05 -26.85
C THR A 282 35.89 25.57 -26.96
N PRO A 283 36.78 26.44 -26.43
CA PRO A 283 36.61 27.89 -26.50
C PRO A 283 36.95 28.45 -27.90
N GLY A 284 35.94 28.59 -28.76
CA GLY A 284 36.00 29.35 -30.03
C GLY A 284 35.24 30.67 -29.91
N GLY A 285 35.93 31.81 -29.96
CA GLY A 285 35.33 33.13 -29.73
C GLY A 285 34.61 33.77 -30.93
N GLY A 286 33.72 34.74 -30.69
CA GLY A 286 33.05 35.48 -31.77
C GLY A 286 31.90 36.42 -31.40
N ALA A 287 32.21 37.54 -30.72
CA ALA A 287 31.56 38.88 -30.80
C ALA A 287 30.02 39.10 -30.83
N GLY A 288 29.56 39.96 -29.89
CA GLY A 288 28.36 40.83 -30.00
C GLY A 288 27.01 40.22 -29.55
N SER A 289 26.06 40.96 -28.94
CA SER A 289 26.03 42.33 -28.39
C SER A 289 24.77 42.50 -27.53
N GLU A 290 24.84 43.27 -26.43
CA GLU A 290 23.79 44.11 -25.78
C GLU A 290 22.29 43.65 -25.75
N GLY A 291 21.55 43.64 -24.62
CA GLY A 291 21.84 44.01 -23.23
C GLY A 291 20.57 44.02 -22.32
N ALA A 292 20.78 44.19 -21.00
CA ALA A 292 19.86 44.59 -19.90
C ALA A 292 18.41 44.00 -19.75
N GLY A 293 17.93 43.62 -18.56
CA GLY A 293 18.57 43.52 -17.22
C GLY A 293 17.59 43.37 -16.03
N SER A 294 18.15 43.21 -14.81
CA SER A 294 17.55 43.30 -13.45
C SER A 294 16.45 42.28 -13.02
N GLY A 295 16.43 41.72 -11.79
CA GLY A 295 17.31 41.82 -10.59
C GLY A 295 17.17 40.56 -9.68
N SER A 296 18.17 40.17 -8.87
CA SER A 296 18.42 40.53 -7.44
C SER A 296 17.34 40.04 -6.45
N ALA A 297 17.59 39.37 -5.31
CA ALA A 297 18.80 39.03 -4.50
C ALA A 297 18.70 37.55 -3.99
N GLY A 298 19.67 36.81 -3.43
CA GLY A 298 20.77 37.09 -2.46
C GLY A 298 20.30 36.80 -1.02
N SER A 299 20.94 36.01 -0.13
CA SER A 299 22.27 35.35 -0.03
C SER A 299 22.16 34.10 0.91
N GLY A 300 23.16 33.35 1.41
CA GLY A 300 24.63 33.47 1.51
C GLY A 300 25.29 32.22 2.17
N SER A 301 26.62 32.22 2.34
CA SER A 301 27.50 31.05 2.60
C SER A 301 28.04 30.89 4.04
N THR A 302 28.55 29.70 4.39
CA THR A 302 29.89 29.36 5.00
C THR A 302 29.95 27.82 5.18
N GLY A 303 31.03 27.04 5.00
CA GLY A 303 32.46 27.19 5.33
C GLY A 303 32.78 26.46 6.66
N SER A 304 33.90 25.74 6.93
CA SER A 304 35.11 25.37 6.18
C SER A 304 35.95 24.30 6.97
N GLY A 305 36.83 23.54 6.31
CA GLY A 305 38.02 22.87 6.91
C GLY A 305 37.84 21.49 7.59
N GLY A 306 38.84 20.61 7.71
CA GLY A 306 40.22 20.64 7.15
C GLY A 306 41.29 20.03 8.10
N SER A 307 42.21 19.20 7.56
CA SER A 307 43.45 18.68 8.20
C SER A 307 43.29 17.61 9.31
N GLY A 308 44.24 16.69 9.57
CA GLY A 308 45.46 16.31 8.82
C GLY A 308 46.55 15.61 9.68
N SER A 309 47.22 14.59 9.11
CA SER A 309 48.58 14.08 9.44
C SER A 309 48.87 13.33 10.77
N GLY A 310 49.74 12.31 10.69
CA GLY A 310 50.38 11.69 11.87
C GLY A 310 51.05 10.32 11.61
N SER A 311 52.25 10.29 11.01
CA SER A 311 53.06 9.07 10.84
C SER A 311 54.17 8.95 11.88
N GLY A 312 54.54 7.74 12.28
CA GLY A 312 55.69 7.46 13.16
C GLY A 312 56.34 6.11 12.87
N SER A 313 57.66 6.10 12.67
CA SER A 313 58.45 4.91 12.28
C SER A 313 59.21 4.29 13.45
N GLY A 314 59.56 3.00 13.35
CA GLY A 314 60.47 2.31 14.28
C GLY A 314 61.10 1.08 13.63
N SER A 315 62.43 1.05 13.52
CA SER A 315 63.21 0.03 12.82
C SER A 315 63.87 -0.97 13.78
N GLY A 316 64.14 -2.22 13.34
CA GLY A 316 64.86 -3.21 14.16
C GLY A 316 65.33 -4.46 13.40
N SER A 317 66.65 -4.60 13.26
CA SER A 317 67.44 -5.52 12.43
C SER A 317 67.29 -7.05 12.63
N ALA A 318 68.05 -7.82 11.84
CA ALA A 318 67.86 -9.25 11.56
C ALA A 318 69.00 -10.19 12.03
N SER A 319 68.79 -11.50 11.74
CA SER A 319 69.77 -12.61 11.58
C SER A 319 70.20 -13.44 12.81
N GLY A 320 70.09 -14.78 12.68
CA GLY A 320 70.57 -15.76 13.67
C GLY A 320 70.18 -17.24 13.45
N THR A 321 70.75 -17.89 12.43
CA THR A 321 71.26 -19.29 12.38
C THR A 321 70.47 -20.49 12.99
N THR A 322 70.12 -21.49 12.15
CA THR A 322 69.76 -22.91 12.46
C THR A 322 71.02 -23.81 12.57
N PRO A 323 71.04 -25.12 13.03
CA PRO A 323 69.94 -26.12 13.01
C PRO A 323 69.84 -27.20 14.14
N ALA A 324 68.79 -28.05 14.05
CA ALA A 324 68.60 -29.41 14.64
C ALA A 324 68.52 -29.55 16.20
N THR A 325 67.77 -30.46 16.85
CA THR A 325 67.11 -31.73 16.45
C THR A 325 65.92 -32.09 17.40
N THR A 326 64.81 -32.66 16.87
CA THR A 326 63.80 -33.66 17.40
C THR A 326 63.60 -33.90 18.93
N PRO A 327 62.38 -34.23 19.50
CA PRO A 327 61.06 -34.55 18.91
C PRO A 327 59.82 -33.75 19.44
N THR A 328 58.67 -34.02 18.82
CA THR A 328 57.29 -33.54 19.07
C THR A 328 56.74 -33.74 20.50
N PRO A 329 55.93 -32.79 21.00
CA PRO A 329 54.57 -33.15 21.42
C PRO A 329 53.48 -32.27 20.76
N THR A 330 52.29 -32.85 20.62
CA THR A 330 51.09 -32.30 19.95
C THR A 330 50.78 -30.85 20.32
N THR A 331 50.79 -29.95 19.34
CA THR A 331 50.30 -28.58 19.51
C THR A 331 48.78 -28.56 19.64
N THR A 332 48.28 -28.04 20.75
CA THR A 332 46.92 -27.51 20.83
C THR A 332 46.76 -26.43 19.74
N PRO A 333 45.70 -26.42 18.92
CA PRO A 333 45.52 -25.39 17.93
C PRO A 333 45.33 -24.04 18.61
N THR A 334 46.30 -23.14 18.45
CA THR A 334 46.20 -21.74 18.83
C THR A 334 44.90 -21.15 18.27
N PRO A 335 44.06 -20.48 19.08
CA PRO A 335 42.82 -19.91 18.58
C PRO A 335 43.15 -18.85 17.53
N THR A 336 42.73 -19.10 16.29
CA THR A 336 42.85 -18.14 15.19
C THR A 336 42.26 -16.79 15.64
N PRO A 337 43.00 -15.67 15.52
CA PRO A 337 42.47 -14.37 15.88
C PRO A 337 41.18 -14.13 15.08
N ARG A 338 40.08 -13.85 15.79
CA ARG A 338 38.78 -13.67 15.13
C ARG A 338 38.87 -12.47 14.17
N PRO A 339 38.29 -12.56 12.95
CA PRO A 339 38.18 -11.39 12.10
C PRO A 339 37.42 -10.29 12.86
N THR A 340 37.99 -9.08 12.89
CA THR A 340 37.39 -7.90 13.50
C THR A 340 36.11 -7.55 12.75
N VAL A 341 34.96 -7.80 13.37
CA VAL A 341 33.65 -7.48 12.79
C VAL A 341 33.43 -5.98 12.89
N ASP A 342 33.11 -5.34 11.77
CA ASP A 342 32.60 -3.97 11.74
C ASP A 342 31.27 -3.90 12.51
N LEU A 343 31.32 -3.26 13.68
CA LEU A 343 30.19 -3.18 14.59
C LEU A 343 29.10 -2.23 14.08
N ALA A 344 29.43 -1.23 13.25
CA ALA A 344 28.44 -0.34 12.64
C ALA A 344 27.64 -1.07 11.57
N LYS A 345 28.31 -1.83 10.69
CA LYS A 345 27.66 -2.73 9.72
C LYS A 345 26.87 -3.85 10.40
N ALA A 346 27.39 -4.39 11.51
CA ALA A 346 26.69 -5.40 12.30
C ALA A 346 25.43 -4.85 12.96
N LYS A 347 25.49 -3.63 13.52
CA LYS A 347 24.34 -2.89 14.05
C LYS A 347 23.28 -2.69 12.97
N ALA A 348 23.65 -2.10 11.84
CA ALA A 348 22.72 -1.82 10.74
C ALA A 348 22.05 -3.10 10.21
N THR A 349 22.79 -4.22 10.19
CA THR A 349 22.26 -5.52 9.80
C THR A 349 21.28 -6.07 10.84
N TYR A 350 21.60 -5.98 12.13
CA TYR A 350 20.66 -6.34 13.22
C TYR A 350 19.39 -5.50 13.18
N GLU A 351 19.50 -4.17 13.08
CA GLU A 351 18.34 -3.28 13.02
C GLU A 351 17.48 -3.60 11.80
N ASN A 352 18.11 -3.72 10.62
CA ASN A 352 17.41 -4.07 9.38
C ASN A 352 16.74 -5.45 9.42
N VAL A 353 17.38 -6.49 9.99
CA VAL A 353 16.87 -7.87 9.97
C VAL A 353 15.88 -8.15 11.10
N CYS A 354 16.15 -7.69 12.33
CA CYS A 354 15.29 -7.98 13.47
C CYS A 354 14.04 -7.09 13.53
N SER A 355 14.08 -5.86 13.01
CA SER A 355 12.89 -4.98 12.98
C SER A 355 11.86 -5.35 11.89
N GLN A 356 12.10 -6.38 11.08
CA GLN A 356 11.17 -6.79 10.00
C GLN A 356 9.92 -7.50 10.53
N CYS A 357 10.02 -8.12 11.72
CA CYS A 357 8.96 -8.93 12.30
C CYS A 357 8.34 -8.30 13.56
N HIS A 358 9.16 -7.71 14.44
CA HIS A 358 8.72 -7.17 15.73
C HIS A 358 9.57 -5.95 16.13
N GLU A 359 9.23 -5.26 17.21
CA GLU A 359 10.01 -4.10 17.63
C GLU A 359 11.33 -4.57 18.29
N LEU A 360 12.40 -3.79 18.14
CA LEU A 360 13.71 -4.16 18.69
C LEU A 360 13.72 -4.16 20.22
N SER A 361 12.78 -3.42 20.83
CA SER A 361 12.48 -3.43 22.25
C SER A 361 12.14 -4.82 22.80
N ASP A 362 11.59 -5.71 21.98
CA ASP A 362 11.29 -7.09 22.40
C ASP A 362 12.58 -7.90 22.63
N VAL A 363 13.65 -7.58 21.91
CA VAL A 363 15.00 -8.13 22.11
C VAL A 363 15.71 -7.46 23.29
N ASP A 364 15.46 -6.17 23.52
CA ASP A 364 15.96 -5.44 24.69
C ASP A 364 15.30 -5.93 26.00
N ALA A 365 14.06 -6.45 25.93
CA ALA A 365 13.30 -6.97 27.07
C ALA A 365 13.75 -8.35 27.56
N ASP A 366 14.10 -9.28 26.65
CA ASP A 366 14.73 -10.58 26.98
C ASP A 366 16.03 -10.79 26.19
N PRO A 367 17.13 -10.10 26.58
CA PRO A 367 18.35 -10.07 25.78
C PRO A 367 19.21 -11.33 25.95
N PRO A 368 19.85 -11.83 24.87
CA PRO A 368 20.72 -13.00 24.93
C PRO A 368 21.98 -12.70 25.77
N ARG A 369 22.25 -13.52 26.79
CA ARG A 369 23.29 -13.25 27.79
C ARG A 369 24.69 -13.70 27.36
N SER A 370 24.79 -14.40 26.24
CA SER A 370 26.04 -14.94 25.70
C SER A 370 25.96 -15.13 24.19
N ARG A 371 27.11 -15.21 23.52
CA ARG A 371 27.18 -15.56 22.09
C ARG A 371 26.42 -16.85 21.75
N ARG A 372 26.58 -17.91 22.55
CA ARG A 372 25.89 -19.19 22.33
C ARG A 372 24.38 -19.05 22.44
N GLU A 373 23.90 -18.10 23.23
CA GLU A 373 22.48 -17.76 23.33
C GLU A 373 22.00 -16.91 22.16
N ALA A 374 22.77 -15.90 21.73
CA ALA A 374 22.48 -15.14 20.51
C ALA A 374 22.42 -16.06 19.28
N GLU A 375 23.35 -17.02 19.16
CA GLU A 375 23.33 -18.04 18.11
C GLU A 375 22.12 -19.00 18.22
N ARG A 376 21.63 -19.31 19.42
CA ARG A 376 20.37 -20.08 19.58
C ARG A 376 19.16 -19.23 19.20
N LEU A 377 19.10 -17.99 19.66
CA LEU A 377 18.03 -17.04 19.35
C LEU A 377 17.90 -16.86 17.83
N VAL A 378 19.00 -16.53 17.15
CA VAL A 378 19.04 -16.39 15.70
C VAL A 378 18.67 -17.70 14.98
N ARG A 379 19.13 -18.86 15.46
CA ARG A 379 18.71 -20.17 14.90
C ARG A 379 17.21 -20.44 15.07
N ARG A 380 16.59 -20.11 16.21
CA ARG A 380 15.13 -20.22 16.38
C ARG A 380 14.38 -19.23 15.49
N MET A 381 14.92 -18.02 15.31
CA MET A 381 14.32 -17.06 14.38
C MET A 381 14.35 -17.62 12.94
N ILE A 382 15.44 -18.24 12.52
CA ILE A 382 15.54 -18.89 11.19
C ILE A 382 14.66 -20.14 11.08
N ALA A 383 14.63 -21.00 12.09
CA ALA A 383 14.05 -22.36 11.98
C ALA A 383 12.60 -22.51 12.50
N GLU A 384 12.16 -21.61 13.38
CA GLU A 384 10.82 -21.64 14.00
C GLU A 384 9.98 -20.40 13.63
N ASN A 385 10.64 -19.33 13.18
CA ASN A 385 10.02 -18.07 12.74
C ASN A 385 10.46 -17.73 11.29
N ASP A 386 10.95 -18.73 10.56
CA ASP A 386 11.35 -18.79 9.14
C ASP A 386 12.33 -17.68 8.65
N ALA A 387 12.99 -16.93 9.53
CA ALA A 387 13.70 -15.69 9.19
C ALA A 387 14.81 -15.89 8.13
N GLU A 388 14.57 -15.43 6.90
CA GLU A 388 15.55 -15.48 5.81
C GLU A 388 16.73 -14.52 6.08
N MET A 389 17.91 -15.09 6.34
CA MET A 389 19.17 -14.34 6.45
C MET A 389 20.35 -15.16 5.93
N SER A 390 21.23 -14.53 5.16
CA SER A 390 22.44 -15.17 4.65
C SER A 390 23.41 -15.55 5.77
N ALA A 391 24.28 -16.52 5.52
CA ALA A 391 25.33 -16.90 6.48
C ALA A 391 26.26 -15.73 6.86
N ALA A 392 26.33 -14.66 6.03
CA ALA A 392 27.04 -13.42 6.36
C ALA A 392 26.23 -12.54 7.32
N GLU A 393 24.94 -12.31 7.06
CA GLU A 393 24.04 -11.59 7.96
C GLU A 393 23.95 -12.28 9.34
N VAL A 394 23.84 -13.61 9.39
CA VAL A 394 23.87 -14.39 10.66
C VAL A 394 25.10 -14.04 11.51
N ARG A 395 26.30 -13.99 10.91
CA ARG A 395 27.54 -13.66 11.63
C ARG A 395 27.53 -12.22 12.15
N LEU A 396 27.01 -11.28 11.36
CA LEU A 396 26.89 -9.87 11.74
C LEU A 396 25.89 -9.68 12.88
N VAL A 397 24.69 -10.25 12.78
CA VAL A 397 23.66 -10.18 13.81
C VAL A 397 24.15 -10.81 15.12
N VAL A 398 24.73 -12.01 15.08
CA VAL A 398 25.28 -12.67 16.28
C VAL A 398 26.41 -11.83 16.91
N ALA A 399 27.31 -11.25 16.11
CA ALA A 399 28.39 -10.41 16.63
C ALA A 399 27.87 -9.11 17.28
N TYR A 400 26.83 -8.48 16.72
CA TYR A 400 26.20 -7.31 17.34
C TYR A 400 25.46 -7.68 18.63
N LEU A 401 24.71 -8.78 18.65
CA LEU A 401 24.03 -9.28 19.85
C LEU A 401 25.05 -9.64 20.96
N GLU A 402 26.16 -10.30 20.62
CA GLU A 402 27.28 -10.56 21.54
C GLU A 402 27.83 -9.23 22.08
N ALA A 403 28.14 -8.26 21.24
CA ALA A 403 28.72 -6.98 21.65
C ALA A 403 27.76 -6.06 22.44
N LYS A 404 26.45 -6.08 22.15
CA LYS A 404 25.43 -5.24 22.82
C LYS A 404 24.97 -5.83 24.15
N PHE A 405 24.83 -7.16 24.25
CA PHE A 405 24.11 -7.80 25.35
C PHE A 405 24.92 -8.81 26.18
N ALA A 406 26.04 -9.33 25.69
CA ALA A 406 26.88 -10.18 26.53
C ALA A 406 27.50 -9.34 27.65
N ARG A 407 27.02 -9.55 28.88
CA ARG A 407 27.69 -9.03 30.08
C ARG A 407 29.08 -9.66 30.16
N LYS A 408 30.09 -8.83 30.47
CA LYS A 408 31.43 -9.31 30.86
C LYS A 408 31.36 -10.06 32.19
#